data_AF-A0A8T3WBV7-F1
#
_entry.id   AF-A0A8T3WBV7-F1
#
_cell.length_a   1.000
_cell.length_b   1.000
_cell.length_c   1.000
_cell.angle_alpha   90.00
_cell.angle_beta   90.00
_cell.angle_gamma   90.00
#
_symmetry.space_group_name_H-M   'P 1'
#
loop_
_entity.id
_entity.type
_entity.pdbx_description
1 polymer ?
#
loop_
_entity_poly.entity_id
_entity_poly.type
_entity_poly.pdbx_seq_one_letter_code
_entity_poly.pdbx_strand_id
1 'polypeptide(L)'
;SISSGWHHVALVYDKDGGTNNLNLYVDGVLATTSTLTGAITANTNEIEIGKNFTNGIVDEVKLWRRALTAAEIDFEYDASIKKITTSREIPTISPSTTGTVNTTIVLASPGSNFFDDVIVKSGPKKLRFVVPYQNIDIVNQSRFGPGGP
;
A
#
# COMPACT_ATOMS: atom_id res chain seq x y z
N SER A 1 17.48 7.42 -17.40
CA SER A 1 17.19 8.66 -16.65
C SER A 1 15.76 8.59 -16.14
N ILE A 2 15.49 9.10 -14.95
CA ILE A 2 14.11 9.28 -14.47
C ILE A 2 13.56 10.61 -14.99
N SER A 3 12.26 10.68 -15.22
CA SER A 3 11.58 11.90 -15.67
C SER A 3 11.37 12.90 -14.52
N SER A 4 10.84 14.09 -14.84
CA SER A 4 10.37 15.03 -13.83
C SER A 4 9.07 14.52 -13.18
N GLY A 5 8.98 14.60 -11.86
CA GLY A 5 7.78 14.23 -11.12
C GLY A 5 8.12 13.52 -9.81
N TRP A 6 7.07 13.11 -9.07
CA TRP A 6 7.23 12.20 -7.96
C TRP A 6 7.50 10.80 -8.49
N HIS A 7 8.55 10.18 -7.96
CA HIS A 7 8.92 8.81 -8.26
C HIS A 7 9.10 8.04 -6.96
N HIS A 8 8.64 6.80 -6.93
CA HIS A 8 8.94 5.89 -5.83
C HIS A 8 10.22 5.14 -6.16
N VAL A 9 11.19 5.18 -5.26
CA VAL A 9 12.48 4.52 -5.44
C VAL A 9 12.75 3.61 -4.26
N ALA A 10 13.01 2.33 -4.54
CA ALA A 10 13.33 1.34 -3.52
C ALA A 10 14.61 0.58 -3.88
N LEU A 11 15.56 0.56 -2.93
CA LEU A 11 16.76 -0.27 -3.02
C LEU A 11 16.61 -1.44 -2.06
N VAL A 12 16.64 -2.66 -2.59
CA VAL A 12 16.48 -3.90 -1.84
C VAL A 12 17.78 -4.69 -1.88
N TYR A 13 18.30 -5.04 -0.71
CA TYR A 13 19.45 -5.92 -0.59
C TYR A 13 19.10 -7.16 0.22
N ASP A 14 19.34 -8.34 -0.36
CA ASP A 14 19.14 -9.64 0.27
C ASP A 14 20.46 -10.40 0.39
N LYS A 15 21.12 -10.34 1.55
CA LYS A 15 22.43 -10.99 1.76
C LYS A 15 22.44 -12.49 1.40
N ASP A 16 21.30 -13.17 1.48
CA ASP A 16 21.17 -14.61 1.24
C ASP A 16 20.63 -14.93 -0.17
N GLY A 17 20.32 -13.90 -0.98
CA GLY A 17 19.72 -14.02 -2.30
C GLY A 17 20.66 -14.52 -3.41
N GLY A 18 21.96 -14.64 -3.13
CA GLY A 18 22.96 -15.11 -4.11
C GLY A 18 23.15 -14.13 -5.26
N THR A 19 22.96 -14.58 -6.50
CA THR A 19 23.01 -13.73 -7.70
C THR A 19 21.84 -12.74 -7.69
N ASN A 20 22.09 -11.49 -8.10
CA ASN A 20 21.06 -10.44 -8.18
C ASN A 20 20.47 -10.05 -6.82
N ASN A 21 21.30 -10.09 -5.79
CA ASN A 21 20.92 -9.78 -4.42
C ASN A 21 20.79 -8.28 -4.11
N LEU A 22 21.15 -7.38 -5.02
CA LEU A 22 20.90 -5.96 -4.93
C LEU A 22 19.98 -5.53 -6.07
N ASN A 23 18.78 -5.07 -5.74
CA ASN A 23 17.74 -4.72 -6.69
C ASN A 23 17.29 -3.27 -6.49
N LEU A 24 17.25 -2.50 -7.58
CA LEU A 24 16.70 -1.15 -7.60
C LEU A 24 15.36 -1.19 -8.33
N TYR A 25 14.32 -0.71 -7.66
CA TYR A 25 13.00 -0.52 -8.23
C TYR A 25 12.71 0.96 -8.39
N VAL A 26 12.07 1.31 -9.50
CA VAL A 26 11.53 2.65 -9.79
C VAL A 26 10.08 2.48 -10.17
N ASP A 27 9.19 3.18 -9.45
CA ASP A 27 7.74 3.14 -9.68
C ASP A 27 7.17 1.71 -9.67
N GLY A 28 7.62 0.91 -8.69
CA GLY A 28 7.21 -0.49 -8.53
C GLY A 28 7.93 -1.49 -9.44
N VAL A 29 8.60 -1.02 -10.50
CA VAL A 29 9.23 -1.86 -11.52
C VAL A 29 10.72 -2.07 -11.25
N LEU A 30 11.22 -3.30 -11.41
CA LEU A 30 12.65 -3.60 -11.31
C LEU A 30 13.42 -2.88 -12.42
N ALA A 31 14.19 -1.86 -12.06
CA ALA A 31 14.94 -1.03 -12.99
C ALA A 31 16.34 -1.60 -13.27
N THR A 32 17.00 -2.14 -12.24
CA THR A 32 18.30 -2.79 -12.39
C THR A 32 18.58 -3.76 -11.23
N THR A 33 19.51 -4.66 -11.47
CA THR A 33 20.00 -5.62 -10.48
C THR A 33 21.52 -5.75 -10.54
N SER A 34 22.12 -6.10 -9.41
CA SER A 34 23.54 -6.40 -9.29
C SER A 34 23.77 -7.50 -8.26
N THR A 35 24.91 -8.15 -8.36
CA THR A 35 25.38 -9.11 -7.37
C THR A 35 26.47 -8.47 -6.52
N LEU A 36 26.19 -8.32 -5.23
CA LEU A 36 27.17 -7.91 -4.23
C LEU A 36 27.67 -9.14 -3.46
N THR A 37 28.98 -9.32 -3.48
CA THR A 37 29.66 -10.33 -2.68
C THR A 37 30.13 -9.72 -1.35
N GLY A 38 29.79 -10.35 -0.23
CA GLY A 38 30.12 -9.85 1.12
C GLY A 38 28.93 -9.20 1.82
N ALA A 39 29.07 -8.98 3.13
CA ALA A 39 28.03 -8.39 3.97
C ALA A 39 28.15 -6.86 4.01
N ILE A 40 27.02 -6.17 4.20
CA ILE A 40 27.03 -4.74 4.54
C ILE A 40 27.80 -4.57 5.85
N THR A 41 28.90 -3.82 5.81
CA THR A 41 29.70 -3.53 6.99
C THR A 41 28.95 -2.55 7.88
N ALA A 42 28.68 -2.96 9.12
CA ALA A 42 28.14 -2.06 10.13
C ALA A 42 29.16 -0.96 10.44
N ASN A 43 28.68 0.28 10.52
CA ASN A 43 29.46 1.43 10.95
C ASN A 43 28.57 2.31 11.86
N THR A 44 29.19 3.29 12.50
CA THR A 44 28.50 4.24 13.39
C THR A 44 28.22 5.58 12.71
N ASN A 45 28.33 5.65 11.38
CA ASN A 45 28.08 6.89 10.66
C ASN A 45 26.59 7.21 10.69
N GLU A 46 26.28 8.50 10.63
CA GLU A 46 24.91 8.97 10.50
C GLU A 46 24.30 8.51 9.18
N ILE A 47 23.00 8.21 9.19
CA ILE A 47 22.25 7.93 7.97
C ILE A 47 21.95 9.27 7.31
N GLU A 48 22.60 9.53 6.18
CA GLU A 48 22.42 10.75 5.42
C GLU A 48 21.40 10.54 4.31
N ILE A 49 20.29 11.28 4.37
CA ILE A 49 19.26 11.28 3.33
C ILE A 49 19.41 12.57 2.52
N GLY A 50 19.47 12.45 1.19
CA GLY A 50 19.47 13.60 0.29
C GLY A 50 20.76 14.42 0.24
N LYS A 51 21.85 14.00 0.90
CA LYS A 51 23.13 14.76 0.96
C LYS A 51 23.66 15.27 -0.38
N ASN A 52 23.57 14.45 -1.42
CA ASN A 52 24.01 14.80 -2.78
C ASN A 52 22.82 15.07 -3.73
N PHE A 53 21.60 15.11 -3.21
CA PHE A 53 20.39 15.35 -3.98
C PHE A 53 20.04 16.84 -3.91
N THR A 54 20.73 17.63 -4.72
CA THR A 54 20.73 19.10 -4.62
C THR A 54 19.46 19.76 -5.15
N ASN A 55 18.79 19.14 -6.11
CA ASN A 55 17.62 19.69 -6.81
C ASN A 55 16.46 18.71 -6.81
N GLY A 56 15.79 18.56 -5.67
CA GLY A 56 14.57 17.78 -5.55
C GLY A 56 14.01 17.74 -4.13
N ILE A 57 12.88 17.06 -3.97
CA ILE A 57 12.20 16.86 -2.69
C ILE A 57 12.19 15.38 -2.39
N VAL A 58 12.37 15.02 -1.12
CA VAL A 58 12.23 13.66 -0.61
C VAL A 58 11.09 13.66 0.40
N ASP A 59 10.21 12.67 0.32
CA ASP A 59 9.12 12.45 1.28
C ASP A 59 9.00 10.95 1.59
N GLU A 60 8.39 10.62 2.72
CA GLU A 60 8.05 9.23 3.13
C GLU A 60 9.21 8.24 3.13
N VAL A 61 10.34 8.64 3.73
CA VAL A 61 11.50 7.75 3.84
C VAL A 61 11.22 6.59 4.80
N LYS A 62 11.39 5.37 4.30
CA LYS A 62 11.21 4.12 5.06
C LYS A 62 12.46 3.27 5.00
N LEU A 63 12.72 2.52 6.07
CA LEU A 63 13.83 1.58 6.19
C LEU A 63 13.34 0.27 6.81
N TRP A 64 13.70 -0.85 6.18
CA TRP A 64 13.30 -2.18 6.64
C TRP A 64 14.50 -3.00 7.08
N ARG A 65 14.26 -3.87 8.08
CA ARG A 65 15.26 -4.83 8.61
C ARG A 65 15.38 -6.11 7.77
N ARG A 66 14.65 -6.19 6.66
CA ARG A 66 14.63 -7.34 5.74
C ARG A 66 14.51 -6.85 4.30
N ALA A 67 14.88 -7.71 3.36
CA ALA A 67 14.53 -7.53 1.97
C ALA A 67 13.01 -7.59 1.79
N LEU A 68 12.47 -6.62 1.06
CA LEU A 68 11.08 -6.66 0.59
C LEU A 68 11.01 -7.45 -0.71
N THR A 69 9.92 -8.18 -0.89
CA THR A 69 9.61 -8.86 -2.15
C THR A 69 9.14 -7.88 -3.21
N ALA A 70 9.17 -8.27 -4.49
CA ALA A 70 8.66 -7.42 -5.57
C ALA A 70 7.19 -7.00 -5.37
N ALA A 71 6.34 -7.90 -4.86
CA ALA A 71 4.94 -7.60 -4.57
C ALA A 71 4.77 -6.59 -3.43
N GLU A 72 5.66 -6.62 -2.42
CA GLU A 72 5.64 -5.63 -1.34
C GLU A 72 6.13 -4.26 -1.82
N ILE A 73 7.10 -4.22 -2.75
CA ILE A 73 7.53 -2.98 -3.38
C ILE A 73 6.42 -2.36 -4.23
N ASP A 74 5.70 -3.19 -4.99
CA ASP A 74 4.54 -2.77 -5.78
C ASP A 74 3.44 -2.18 -4.88
N PHE A 75 3.15 -2.85 -3.76
CA PHE A 75 2.23 -2.34 -2.76
C PHE A 75 2.67 -0.98 -2.16
N GLU A 76 3.95 -0.81 -1.84
CA GLU A 76 4.49 0.45 -1.34
C GLU A 76 4.38 1.58 -2.38
N TYR A 77 4.61 1.27 -3.65
CA TYR A 77 4.40 2.21 -4.76
C TYR A 77 2.95 2.66 -4.84
N ASP A 78 1.99 1.73 -4.88
CA ASP A 78 0.57 2.04 -4.94
C ASP A 78 0.10 2.87 -3.74
N ALA A 79 0.61 2.57 -2.54
CA ALA A 79 0.34 3.34 -1.34
C ALA A 79 0.85 4.79 -1.47
N SER A 80 2.03 4.98 -2.09
CA SER A 80 2.58 6.32 -2.35
C SER A 80 1.73 7.12 -3.35
N ILE A 81 1.21 6.49 -4.40
CA ILE A 81 0.32 7.13 -5.37
C ILE A 81 -0.97 7.59 -4.70
N LYS A 82 -1.59 6.74 -3.87
CA LYS A 82 -2.80 7.10 -3.12
C LYS A 82 -2.59 8.34 -2.25
N LYS A 83 -1.41 8.49 -1.63
CA LYS A 83 -1.05 9.69 -0.86
C LYS A 83 -0.91 10.93 -1.76
N ILE A 84 -0.29 10.81 -2.92
CA ILE A 84 -0.14 11.92 -3.88
C ILE A 84 -1.51 12.37 -4.39
N THR A 85 -2.41 11.43 -4.69
CA THR A 85 -3.77 11.76 -5.16
C THR A 85 -4.63 12.37 -4.05
N THR A 86 -4.59 11.83 -2.84
CA THR A 86 -5.39 12.32 -1.71
C THR A 86 -4.86 13.63 -1.11
N SER A 87 -3.56 13.91 -1.18
CA SER A 87 -2.98 15.19 -0.72
C SER A 87 -3.32 16.38 -1.65
N ARG A 88 -3.73 16.10 -2.90
CA ARG A 88 -4.12 17.13 -3.88
C ARG A 88 -5.61 17.42 -3.93
N GLU A 89 -6.44 16.54 -3.37
CA GLU A 89 -7.88 16.74 -3.30
C GLU A 89 -8.26 17.19 -1.89
N ILE A 90 -8.50 18.49 -1.71
CA ILE A 90 -9.59 18.87 -0.81
C ILE A 90 -10.86 18.58 -1.62
N PRO A 91 -11.67 17.57 -1.28
CA PRO A 91 -12.97 17.44 -1.92
C PRO A 91 -13.75 18.68 -1.50
N THR A 92 -13.83 19.68 -2.37
CA THR A 92 -14.85 20.71 -2.23
C THR A 92 -16.17 20.01 -2.46
N ILE A 93 -16.77 19.53 -1.37
CA ILE A 93 -18.15 19.09 -1.34
C ILE A 93 -19.00 20.35 -1.52
N SER A 94 -19.20 20.76 -2.77
CA SER A 94 -20.28 21.67 -3.10
C SER A 94 -21.59 20.90 -2.89
N PRO A 95 -22.48 21.33 -1.98
CA PRO A 95 -23.77 20.70 -1.85
C PRO A 95 -24.54 20.97 -3.15
N SER A 96 -24.54 20.04 -4.10
CA SER A 96 -25.52 20.09 -5.18
C SER A 96 -26.84 19.63 -4.58
N THR A 97 -27.73 20.59 -4.37
CA THR A 97 -29.13 20.35 -4.05
C THR A 97 -29.67 19.35 -5.08
N THR A 98 -29.94 18.12 -4.64
CA THR A 98 -30.53 17.01 -5.43
C THR A 98 -29.57 16.11 -6.25
N GLY A 99 -28.35 15.83 -5.75
CA GLY A 99 -27.48 14.79 -6.33
C GLY A 99 -26.97 13.80 -5.29
N THR A 100 -27.14 12.49 -5.50
CA THR A 100 -26.53 11.44 -4.68
C THR A 100 -25.01 11.55 -4.79
N VAL A 101 -24.32 11.85 -3.68
CA VAL A 101 -22.87 11.78 -3.60
C VAL A 101 -22.48 10.33 -3.31
N ASN A 102 -21.79 9.69 -4.25
CA ASN A 102 -21.17 8.39 -4.01
C ASN A 102 -19.86 8.61 -3.25
N THR A 103 -19.87 8.36 -1.94
CA THR A 103 -18.64 8.34 -1.14
C THR A 103 -18.14 6.90 -1.03
N THR A 104 -16.90 6.66 -1.44
CA THR A 104 -16.22 5.38 -1.22
C THR A 104 -15.41 5.46 0.07
N ILE A 105 -15.71 4.59 1.04
CA ILE A 105 -14.89 4.41 2.24
C ILE A 105 -13.96 3.21 1.98
N VAL A 106 -12.65 3.45 1.96
CA VAL A 106 -11.66 2.37 1.83
C VAL A 106 -11.22 1.94 3.23
N LEU A 107 -11.53 0.71 3.61
CA LEU A 107 -11.03 0.07 4.83
C LEU A 107 -9.97 -0.95 4.43
N ALA A 108 -8.71 -0.69 4.77
CA ALA A 108 -7.62 -1.62 4.55
C ALA A 108 -7.12 -2.16 5.90
N SER A 109 -6.94 -3.48 6.00
CA SER A 109 -6.15 -4.09 7.06
C SER A 109 -4.73 -4.36 6.55
N PRO A 110 -3.68 -4.10 7.35
CA PRO A 110 -2.31 -4.41 6.95
C PRO A 110 -2.11 -5.94 7.01
N GLY A 111 -2.45 -6.64 5.92
CA GLY A 111 -2.23 -8.08 5.83
C GLY A 111 -3.03 -8.87 4.79
N SER A 112 -3.98 -8.26 4.07
CA SER A 112 -4.70 -8.98 3.00
C SER A 112 -5.25 -8.05 1.90
N ASN A 113 -5.19 -8.51 0.66
CA ASN A 113 -5.55 -7.74 -0.56
C ASN A 113 -7.02 -7.88 -0.97
N PHE A 114 -7.95 -8.04 -0.01
CA PHE A 114 -9.37 -8.11 -0.36
C PHE A 114 -9.97 -6.70 -0.41
N PHE A 115 -10.51 -6.35 -1.57
CA PHE A 115 -11.34 -5.17 -1.78
C PHE A 115 -12.78 -5.67 -1.89
N ASP A 116 -13.65 -5.26 -0.97
CA ASP A 116 -15.10 -5.44 -1.13
C ASP A 116 -15.71 -4.07 -1.39
N ASP A 117 -16.42 -3.92 -2.50
CA ASP A 117 -17.07 -2.67 -2.87
C ASP A 117 -18.26 -2.44 -1.92
N VAL A 118 -18.06 -1.64 -0.87
CA VAL A 118 -19.17 -1.24 0.02
C VAL A 118 -19.99 -0.14 -0.66
N ILE A 119 -20.97 -0.55 -1.47
CA ILE A 119 -21.94 0.35 -2.09
C ILE A 119 -22.99 0.77 -1.05
N VAL A 120 -22.86 1.97 -0.46
CA VAL A 120 -23.89 2.55 0.41
C VAL A 120 -24.93 3.28 -0.44
N LYS A 121 -26.09 2.65 -0.68
CA LYS A 121 -27.22 3.32 -1.36
C LYS A 121 -27.98 4.23 -0.37
N SER A 122 -28.25 5.47 -0.79
CA SER A 122 -28.81 6.53 0.05
C SER A 122 -30.22 6.22 0.58
N GLY A 123 -30.37 6.34 1.89
CA GLY A 123 -31.60 6.25 2.69
C GLY A 123 -31.19 6.22 4.17
N PRO A 124 -32.05 6.59 5.15
CA PRO A 124 -31.65 6.60 6.54
C PRO A 124 -31.38 5.16 7.00
N LYS A 125 -30.11 4.79 7.14
CA LYS A 125 -29.70 3.46 7.64
C LYS A 125 -28.65 3.60 8.73
N LYS A 126 -28.85 2.84 9.80
CA LYS A 126 -27.87 2.66 10.88
C LYS A 126 -26.91 1.54 10.48
N LEU A 127 -25.61 1.82 10.55
CA LEU A 127 -24.57 0.79 10.49
C LEU A 127 -24.52 0.06 11.85
N ARG A 128 -24.68 -1.26 11.82
CA ARG A 128 -24.51 -2.12 13.01
C ARG A 128 -23.46 -3.17 12.68
N PHE A 129 -22.30 -3.06 13.31
CA PHE A 129 -21.30 -4.11 13.29
C PHE A 129 -21.64 -5.11 14.41
N VAL A 130 -21.90 -6.36 14.03
CA VAL A 130 -22.06 -7.48 14.97
C VAL A 130 -20.94 -8.45 14.66
N VAL A 131 -19.94 -8.50 15.54
CA VAL A 131 -18.88 -9.51 15.50
C VAL A 131 -18.96 -10.29 16.80
N PRO A 132 -19.59 -11.48 16.82
CA PRO A 132 -19.56 -12.33 17.99
C PRO A 132 -18.22 -13.08 18.06
N TYR A 133 -17.81 -13.30 19.30
CA TYR A 133 -16.43 -13.48 19.72
C TYR A 133 -15.74 -14.74 19.16
N GLN A 134 -14.64 -14.48 18.45
CA GLN A 134 -13.49 -15.35 18.18
C GLN A 134 -13.68 -16.37 17.03
N ASN A 135 -13.03 -16.08 15.90
CA ASN A 135 -12.62 -17.05 14.87
C ASN A 135 -13.71 -18.03 14.38
N ILE A 136 -14.56 -17.63 13.43
CA ILE A 136 -15.40 -18.61 12.74
C ILE A 136 -15.02 -18.69 11.26
N ASP A 137 -14.35 -19.78 10.93
CA ASP A 137 -14.15 -20.29 9.58
C ASP A 137 -15.38 -21.13 9.20
N ILE A 138 -16.05 -20.79 8.09
CA ILE A 138 -17.24 -21.52 7.60
C ILE A 138 -16.92 -22.08 6.21
N VAL A 139 -16.24 -23.22 6.20
CA VAL A 139 -15.99 -24.03 5.01
C VAL A 139 -17.27 -24.76 4.58
N ASN A 140 -17.91 -24.23 3.53
CA ASN A 140 -18.84 -24.86 2.59
C ASN A 140 -19.75 -25.98 3.10
N GLN A 141 -21.00 -25.64 3.39
CA GLN A 141 -22.21 -26.00 2.61
C GLN A 141 -23.41 -25.56 3.45
N SER A 142 -23.85 -24.33 3.23
CA SER A 142 -25.10 -23.84 3.79
C SER A 142 -26.29 -24.54 3.12
N ARG A 143 -27.21 -25.09 3.93
CA ARG A 143 -28.58 -25.39 3.51
C ARG A 143 -29.54 -24.76 4.51
N PHE A 144 -30.40 -23.87 4.02
CA PHE A 144 -31.57 -23.38 4.74
C PHE A 144 -32.78 -24.21 4.29
N GLY A 145 -33.41 -24.92 5.22
CA GLY A 145 -34.66 -25.65 4.97
C GLY A 145 -35.86 -24.70 4.88
N PRO A 146 -36.94 -25.07 4.17
CA PRO A 146 -38.10 -24.20 4.01
C PRO A 146 -38.85 -24.08 5.35
N GLY A 147 -39.21 -22.84 5.68
CA GLY A 147 -39.90 -22.52 6.92
C GLY A 147 -41.36 -22.97 6.96
N GLY A 148 -41.96 -22.83 8.14
CA GLY A 148 -43.40 -22.80 8.33
C GLY A 148 -43.80 -23.09 9.79
N PRO A 149 -45.08 -22.87 10.14
CA PRO A 149 -46.06 -21.96 9.53
C PRO A 149 -45.94 -20.50 10.00
#